data_AF-A0A0C9X9Y8-F1
#
_entry.id   AF-A0A0C9X9Y8-F1
#
_cell.length_a   1.000
_cell.length_b   1.000
_cell.length_c   1.000
_cell.angle_alpha   90.00
_cell.angle_beta   90.00
_cell.angle_gamma   90.00
#
_symmetry.space_group_name_H-M   'P 1'
#
loop_
_entity.id
_entity.type
_entity.pdbx_description
1 polymer ?
#
loop_
_entity_poly.entity_id
_entity_poly.type
_entity_poly.pdbx_seq_one_letter_code
_entity_poly.pdbx_strand_id
1 'polypeptide(L)'
;MSQGCRQTQLDYELPPTIESIKNGWQAACQSGVIVSGLLAVIAAQLLTFFKNSSNFNNESTAGARTFLILLCYGSLFFNTSASISSFVLIDRLGELQFRAAQKDQSILPSGGFTSVGADNLLIRFGAGRLWTCIAWHWVFSYLAGIWCMILQVLTYIWLQESAPIRITMTSLAGFSILPLVAFLAPLFKMCSTIR
;
A
#
# COMPACT_ATOMS: atom_id res chain seq x y z
N MET A 1 22.88 -15.06 -31.05
CA MET A 1 22.03 -13.94 -30.61
C MET A 1 22.92 -12.91 -29.96
N SER A 2 23.32 -11.88 -30.70
CA SER A 2 24.20 -10.81 -30.24
C SER A 2 23.50 -10.02 -29.13
N GLN A 3 24.04 -10.06 -27.91
CA GLN A 3 23.69 -9.10 -26.85
C GLN A 3 24.30 -7.75 -27.26
N GLY A 4 23.60 -7.02 -28.12
CA GLY A 4 23.94 -5.64 -28.45
C GLY A 4 23.84 -4.79 -27.18
N CYS A 5 24.91 -4.05 -26.89
CA CYS A 5 24.94 -3.06 -25.82
C CYS A 5 23.75 -2.10 -26.00
N ARG A 6 22.83 -2.04 -25.02
CA ARG A 6 21.67 -1.14 -25.10
C ARG A 6 22.20 0.30 -25.10
N GLN A 7 22.01 1.00 -26.20
CA GLN A 7 22.31 2.43 -26.29
C GLN A 7 21.26 3.19 -25.47
N THR A 8 21.72 4.09 -24.60
CA THR A 8 20.86 4.97 -23.81
C THR A 8 20.90 6.36 -24.42
N GLN A 9 19.74 6.90 -24.81
CA GLN A 9 19.66 8.28 -25.30
C GLN A 9 19.77 9.25 -24.11
N LEU A 10 20.85 10.04 -24.06
CA LEU A 10 21.12 10.96 -22.95
C LEU A 10 20.15 12.15 -22.92
N ASP A 11 19.67 12.59 -24.09
CA ASP A 11 18.77 13.73 -24.23
C ASP A 11 17.28 13.35 -24.15
N TYR A 12 16.96 12.14 -23.68
CA TYR A 12 15.58 11.68 -23.60
C TYR A 12 14.87 12.20 -22.36
N GLU A 13 13.70 12.81 -22.58
CA GLU A 13 12.77 13.23 -21.54
C GLU A 13 11.44 12.47 -21.65
N LEU A 14 10.83 12.18 -20.50
CA LEU A 14 9.50 11.58 -20.44
C LEU A 14 8.46 12.61 -20.90
N PRO A 15 7.40 12.20 -21.64
CA PRO A 15 6.28 13.09 -21.93
C PRO A 15 5.67 13.66 -20.64
N PRO A 16 5.26 14.94 -20.59
CA PRO A 16 4.81 15.60 -19.36
C PRO A 16 3.69 14.87 -18.61
N THR A 17 2.77 14.24 -19.33
CA THR A 17 1.69 13.43 -18.73
C THR A 17 2.23 12.21 -18.00
N ILE A 18 3.22 11.52 -18.58
CA ILE A 18 3.85 10.34 -17.96
C ILE A 18 4.67 10.74 -16.76
N GLU A 19 5.38 11.87 -16.85
CA GLU A 19 6.11 12.42 -15.71
C GLU A 19 5.17 12.79 -14.56
N SER A 20 4.03 13.42 -14.83
CA SER A 20 3.01 13.72 -13.81
C SER A 20 2.48 12.45 -13.14
N ILE A 21 2.18 11.41 -13.93
CA ILE A 21 1.75 10.10 -13.39
C ILE A 21 2.84 9.47 -12.52
N LYS A 22 4.10 9.47 -13.00
CA LYS A 22 5.27 8.97 -12.25
C LYS A 22 5.40 9.68 -10.91
N ASN A 23 5.35 11.02 -10.91
CA ASN A 23 5.49 11.84 -9.71
C ASN A 23 4.35 11.60 -8.73
N GLY A 24 3.11 11.47 -9.21
CA GLY A 24 1.96 11.11 -8.38
C GLY A 24 2.12 9.77 -7.69
N TRP A 25 2.53 8.73 -8.42
CA TRP A 25 2.80 7.41 -7.86
C TRP A 25 3.99 7.42 -6.89
N GLN A 26 5.04 8.17 -7.20
CA GLN A 26 6.22 8.28 -6.34
C GLN A 26 5.87 8.96 -5.01
N ALA A 27 5.11 10.05 -5.04
CA ALA A 27 4.63 10.73 -3.84
C ALA A 27 3.72 9.82 -2.99
N ALA A 28 2.83 9.06 -3.63
CA ALA A 28 1.97 8.09 -2.96
C ALA A 28 2.80 6.96 -2.29
N CYS A 29 3.81 6.44 -2.98
CA CYS A 29 4.68 5.40 -2.41
C CYS A 29 5.56 5.96 -1.29
N GLN A 30 6.09 7.18 -1.41
CA GLN A 30 6.91 7.82 -0.38
C GLN A 30 6.13 8.02 0.92
N SER A 31 4.91 8.57 0.83
CA SER A 31 4.02 8.67 1.99
C SER A 31 3.62 7.29 2.52
N GLY A 32 3.38 6.32 1.63
CA GLY A 32 3.12 4.92 1.98
C GLY A 32 4.24 4.27 2.79
N VAL A 33 5.51 4.45 2.42
CA VAL A 33 6.68 3.96 3.19
C VAL A 33 6.63 4.49 4.61
N ILE A 34 6.49 5.81 4.76
CA ILE A 34 6.55 6.51 6.04
C ILE A 34 5.42 6.03 6.94
N VAL A 35 4.18 6.07 6.44
CA VAL A 35 3.00 5.68 7.23
C VAL A 35 3.05 4.20 7.61
N SER A 36 3.35 3.31 6.66
CA SER A 36 3.43 1.88 6.95
C SER A 36 4.55 1.56 7.95
N GLY A 37 5.69 2.25 7.84
CA GLY A 37 6.79 2.11 8.80
C GLY A 37 6.37 2.52 10.22
N LEU A 38 5.68 3.65 10.36
CA LEU A 38 5.14 4.10 11.65
C LEU A 38 4.13 3.11 12.22
N LEU A 39 3.20 2.61 11.39
CA LEU A 39 2.21 1.62 11.82
C LEU A 39 2.86 0.30 12.26
N ALA A 40 3.92 -0.15 11.58
CA ALA A 40 4.66 -1.35 11.98
C ALA A 40 5.34 -1.16 13.35
N VAL A 41 5.92 0.02 13.62
CA VAL A 41 6.50 0.33 14.94
C VAL A 41 5.43 0.32 16.03
N ILE A 42 4.28 0.96 15.79
CA ILE A 42 3.17 0.95 16.75
C ILE A 42 2.66 -0.48 16.97
N ALA A 43 2.55 -1.29 15.91
CA ALA A 43 2.15 -2.70 16.02
C ALA A 43 3.12 -3.51 16.88
N ALA A 44 4.44 -3.29 16.77
CA ALA A 44 5.44 -3.95 17.60
C ALA A 44 5.33 -3.56 19.09
N GLN A 45 5.06 -2.28 19.37
CA GLN A 45 4.82 -1.79 20.74
C GLN A 45 3.55 -2.42 21.32
N LEU A 46 2.46 -2.42 20.55
CA LEU A 46 1.19 -3.03 20.95
C LEU A 46 1.32 -4.54 21.15
N LEU A 47 2.07 -5.25 20.31
CA LEU A 47 2.36 -6.66 20.49
C LEU A 47 3.07 -6.92 21.83
N THR A 48 4.06 -6.10 22.18
CA THR A 48 4.76 -6.21 23.46
C THR A 48 3.81 -5.96 24.63
N PHE A 49 2.98 -4.95 24.52
CA PHE A 49 1.97 -4.61 25.52
C PHE A 49 0.94 -5.73 25.71
N PHE A 50 0.42 -6.30 24.63
CA PHE A 50 -0.63 -7.33 24.66
C PHE A 50 -0.13 -8.74 24.97
N LYS A 51 1.16 -9.01 24.81
CA LYS A 51 1.74 -10.27 25.30
C LYS A 51 1.86 -10.31 26.81
N ASN A 52 1.85 -9.17 27.48
CA ASN A 52 1.92 -9.13 28.93
C ASN A 52 0.53 -9.37 29.54
N SER A 53 0.37 -10.52 30.20
CA SER A 53 -0.89 -10.93 30.84
C SER A 53 -1.33 -10.01 31.98
N SER A 54 -0.41 -9.22 32.58
CA SER A 54 -0.77 -8.26 33.63
C SER A 54 -1.60 -7.08 33.11
N ASN A 55 -1.61 -6.85 31.80
CA ASN A 55 -2.35 -5.76 31.17
C ASN A 55 -3.81 -6.12 30.87
N PHE A 56 -4.27 -7.30 31.30
CA PHE A 56 -5.62 -7.76 31.05
C PHE A 56 -6.37 -8.02 32.35
N ASN A 57 -7.62 -7.55 32.42
CA ASN A 57 -8.54 -7.95 33.48
C ASN A 57 -8.80 -9.47 33.45
N ASN A 58 -9.01 -10.06 34.63
CA ASN A 58 -9.18 -11.50 34.83
C ASN A 58 -10.37 -12.12 34.07
N GLU A 59 -11.32 -11.29 33.61
CA GLU A 59 -12.53 -11.73 32.90
C GLU A 59 -12.36 -11.85 31.37
N SER A 60 -11.20 -11.51 30.81
CA SER A 60 -10.99 -11.57 29.36
C SER A 60 -10.78 -12.99 28.86
N THR A 61 -11.52 -13.37 27.82
CA THR A 61 -11.48 -14.73 27.24
C THR A 61 -10.15 -15.02 26.54
N ALA A 62 -9.60 -16.22 26.72
CA ALA A 62 -8.33 -16.63 26.11
C ALA A 62 -8.35 -16.55 24.57
N GLY A 63 -9.50 -16.82 23.95
CA GLY A 63 -9.69 -16.72 22.51
C GLY A 63 -9.52 -15.28 21.99
N ALA A 64 -10.10 -14.29 22.67
CA ALA A 64 -10.00 -12.90 22.25
C ALA A 64 -8.57 -12.35 22.40
N ARG A 65 -7.84 -12.77 23.45
CA ARG A 65 -6.41 -12.44 23.61
C ARG A 65 -5.57 -13.03 22.47
N THR A 66 -5.82 -14.29 22.11
CA THR A 66 -5.13 -14.96 20.99
C THR A 66 -5.40 -14.26 19.67
N PHE A 67 -6.67 -13.93 19.39
CA PHE A 67 -7.07 -13.19 18.19
C PHE A 67 -6.37 -11.83 18.09
N LEU A 68 -6.29 -11.11 19.20
CA LEU A 68 -5.64 -9.81 19.28
C LEU A 68 -4.13 -9.90 19.03
N ILE A 69 -3.45 -10.93 19.55
CA ILE A 69 -2.03 -11.19 19.23
C ILE A 69 -1.84 -11.51 17.74
N LEU A 70 -2.73 -12.31 17.14
CA LEU A 70 -2.70 -12.61 15.71
C LEU A 70 -2.87 -11.34 14.86
N LEU A 71 -3.77 -10.44 15.25
CA LEU A 71 -3.93 -9.14 14.58
C LEU A 71 -2.68 -8.28 14.69
N CYS A 72 -1.97 -8.29 15.81
CA CYS A 72 -0.70 -7.57 15.95
C CYS A 72 0.38 -8.11 15.02
N TYR A 73 0.55 -9.44 14.95
CA TYR A 73 1.48 -10.03 13.98
C TYR A 73 1.06 -9.71 12.54
N GLY A 74 -0.23 -9.84 12.22
CA GLY A 74 -0.77 -9.49 10.90
C GLY A 74 -0.45 -8.04 10.54
N SER A 75 -0.77 -7.11 11.44
CA SER A 75 -0.46 -5.69 11.27
C SER A 75 1.03 -5.45 11.02
N LEU A 76 1.90 -6.06 11.82
CA LEU A 76 3.35 -5.89 11.70
C LEU A 76 3.86 -6.39 10.34
N PHE A 77 3.47 -7.59 9.93
CA PHE A 77 3.92 -8.17 8.65
C PHE A 77 3.33 -7.45 7.43
N PHE A 78 2.05 -7.08 7.48
CA PHE A 78 1.41 -6.37 6.36
C PHE A 78 1.96 -4.95 6.20
N ASN A 79 2.13 -4.20 7.29
CA ASN A 79 2.72 -2.86 7.22
C ASN A 79 4.21 -2.90 6.79
N THR A 80 4.99 -3.87 7.28
CA THR A 80 6.38 -4.05 6.83
C THR A 80 6.44 -4.41 5.34
N SER A 81 5.58 -5.33 4.89
CA SER A 81 5.47 -5.73 3.48
C SER A 81 5.04 -4.56 2.59
N ALA A 82 4.15 -3.69 3.08
CA ALA A 82 3.75 -2.48 2.39
C ALA A 82 4.94 -1.51 2.25
N SER A 83 5.71 -1.25 3.31
CA SER A 83 6.93 -0.43 3.25
C SER A 83 7.94 -0.96 2.24
N ILE A 84 8.22 -2.27 2.25
CA ILE A 84 9.14 -2.89 1.28
C ILE A 84 8.62 -2.71 -0.15
N SER A 85 7.34 -2.96 -0.37
CA SER A 85 6.73 -2.81 -1.70
C SER A 85 6.78 -1.36 -2.18
N SER A 86 6.56 -0.39 -1.30
CA SER A 86 6.70 1.03 -1.63
C SER A 86 8.12 1.39 -2.04
N PHE A 87 9.16 0.88 -1.35
CA PHE A 87 10.54 1.09 -1.78
C PHE A 87 10.82 0.52 -3.17
N VAL A 88 10.36 -0.70 -3.44
CA VAL A 88 10.50 -1.32 -4.77
C VAL A 88 9.79 -0.50 -5.84
N LEU A 89 8.60 0.02 -5.56
CA LEU A 89 7.87 0.87 -6.50
C LEU A 89 8.59 2.20 -6.74
N ILE A 90 9.10 2.85 -5.69
CA ILE A 90 9.88 4.10 -5.80
C ILE A 90 11.11 3.89 -6.68
N ASP A 91 11.87 2.83 -6.43
CA ASP A 91 13.05 2.47 -7.23
C ASP A 91 12.69 2.25 -8.71
N ARG A 92 11.63 1.48 -8.97
CA ARG A 92 11.13 1.23 -10.33
C ARG A 92 10.67 2.50 -11.05
N LEU A 93 10.09 3.44 -10.33
CA LEU A 93 9.68 4.75 -10.85
C LEU A 93 10.88 5.66 -11.09
N GLY A 94 11.88 5.63 -10.20
CA GLY A 94 13.13 6.37 -10.33
C GLY A 94 13.90 5.98 -11.59
N GLU A 95 13.94 4.68 -11.91
CA GLU A 95 14.58 4.18 -13.14
C GLU A 95 13.72 4.33 -14.41
N LEU A 96 12.47 4.82 -14.32
CA LEU A 96 11.54 4.80 -15.44
C LEU A 96 12.06 5.58 -16.64
N GLN A 97 12.61 6.78 -16.43
CA GLN A 97 13.16 7.62 -17.50
C GLN A 97 14.36 6.95 -18.16
N PHE A 98 15.28 6.39 -17.36
CA PHE A 98 16.44 5.66 -17.87
C PHE A 98 16.03 4.45 -18.72
N ARG A 99 15.04 3.68 -18.26
CA ARG A 99 14.52 2.52 -19.01
C ARG A 99 13.77 2.92 -20.27
N ALA A 100 13.07 4.06 -20.25
CA ALA A 100 12.43 4.62 -21.43
C ALA A 100 13.46 5.11 -22.46
N ALA A 101 14.57 5.71 -22.01
CA ALA A 101 15.67 6.16 -22.86
C ALA A 101 16.44 5.03 -23.56
N GLN A 102 16.35 3.80 -23.03
CA GLN A 102 16.93 2.59 -23.63
C GLN A 102 16.01 1.88 -24.63
N LYS A 103 14.74 2.31 -24.73
CA LYS A 103 13.81 1.75 -25.70
C LYS A 103 13.95 2.46 -27.04
N ASP A 104 13.58 1.75 -28.09
CA ASP A 104 13.40 2.35 -29.40
C ASP A 104 12.34 3.46 -29.31
N GLN A 105 12.71 4.68 -29.70
CA GLN A 105 11.83 5.83 -29.57
C GLN A 105 10.68 5.79 -30.58
N SER A 106 10.81 5.02 -31.67
CA SER A 106 9.75 4.87 -32.67
C SER A 106 8.52 4.11 -32.16
N ILE A 107 8.67 3.30 -31.09
CA ILE A 107 7.58 2.50 -30.49
C ILE A 107 6.93 3.20 -29.29
N LEU A 108 7.57 4.23 -28.74
CA LEU A 108 7.06 4.99 -27.61
C LEU A 108 6.13 6.10 -28.11
N PRO A 109 4.95 6.27 -27.51
CA PRO A 109 4.05 7.34 -27.90
C PRO A 109 4.64 8.69 -27.47
N SER A 110 5.02 9.52 -28.45
CA SER A 110 5.54 10.88 -28.23
C SER A 110 4.45 11.95 -28.14
N GLY A 111 3.19 11.61 -28.49
CA GLY A 111 2.05 12.53 -28.46
C GLY A 111 0.74 11.90 -28.93
N GLY A 112 -0.32 12.70 -28.95
CA GLY A 112 -1.67 12.28 -29.37
C GLY A 112 -2.56 11.80 -28.23
N PHE A 113 -3.67 11.14 -28.58
CA PHE A 113 -4.66 10.63 -27.64
C PHE A 113 -4.48 9.13 -27.43
N THR A 114 -4.62 8.69 -26.18
CA THR A 114 -4.61 7.27 -25.82
C THR A 114 -5.82 6.99 -24.93
N SER A 115 -6.52 5.89 -25.20
CA SER A 115 -7.62 5.39 -24.36
C SER A 115 -7.14 4.45 -23.24
N VAL A 116 -5.82 4.29 -23.12
CA VAL A 116 -5.18 3.33 -22.21
C VAL A 116 -5.01 3.93 -20.81
N GLY A 117 -5.29 3.13 -19.78
CA GLY A 117 -5.14 3.53 -18.37
C GLY A 117 -3.71 3.94 -17.97
N ALA A 118 -3.60 4.78 -16.93
CA ALA A 118 -2.33 5.33 -16.45
C ALA A 118 -1.30 4.26 -16.06
N ASP A 119 -1.76 3.14 -15.51
CA ASP A 119 -0.96 1.96 -15.14
C ASP A 119 -0.32 1.30 -16.38
N ASN A 120 -1.12 1.11 -17.43
CA ASN A 120 -0.67 0.50 -18.68
C ASN A 120 0.30 1.42 -19.44
N LEU A 121 0.15 2.74 -19.30
CA LEU A 121 1.13 3.70 -19.80
C LEU A 121 2.48 3.53 -19.07
N LEU A 122 2.51 3.46 -17.74
CA LEU A 122 3.76 3.24 -16.99
C LEU A 122 4.47 1.94 -17.41
N ILE A 123 3.71 0.85 -17.61
CA ILE A 123 4.26 -0.42 -18.09
C ILE A 123 4.90 -0.26 -19.48
N ARG A 124 4.21 0.46 -20.38
CA ARG A 124 4.68 0.72 -21.74
C ARG A 124 5.97 1.55 -21.76
N PHE A 125 6.13 2.51 -20.85
CA PHE A 125 7.35 3.33 -20.74
C PHE A 125 8.52 2.63 -20.02
N GLY A 126 8.28 1.60 -19.20
CA GLY A 126 9.39 0.82 -18.63
C GLY A 126 9.23 0.35 -17.18
N ALA A 127 8.06 0.53 -16.56
CA ALA A 127 7.80 0.04 -15.21
C ALA A 127 7.94 -1.48 -15.08
N GLY A 128 7.71 -2.22 -16.18
CA GLY A 128 7.92 -3.66 -16.29
C GLY A 128 6.64 -4.48 -16.07
N ARG A 129 6.69 -5.78 -16.41
CA ARG A 129 5.53 -6.69 -16.33
C ARG A 129 5.07 -6.97 -14.89
N LEU A 130 5.99 -6.88 -13.93
CA LEU A 130 5.69 -7.10 -12.51
C LEU A 130 5.07 -5.87 -11.82
N TRP A 131 5.00 -4.72 -12.51
CA TRP A 131 4.46 -3.48 -11.95
C TRP A 131 3.09 -3.68 -11.33
N THR A 132 2.14 -4.24 -12.08
CA THR A 132 0.76 -4.45 -11.63
C THR A 132 0.70 -5.38 -10.41
N CYS A 133 1.53 -6.44 -10.39
CA CYS A 133 1.59 -7.37 -9.27
C CYS A 133 2.13 -6.69 -7.99
N ILE A 134 3.22 -5.93 -8.12
CA ILE A 134 3.82 -5.21 -6.98
C ILE A 134 2.89 -4.11 -6.47
N ALA A 135 2.27 -3.35 -7.38
CA ALA A 135 1.29 -2.32 -7.01
C ALA A 135 0.09 -2.92 -6.28
N TRP A 136 -0.46 -4.05 -6.75
CA TRP A 136 -1.53 -4.76 -6.06
C TRP A 136 -1.11 -5.29 -4.70
N HIS A 137 0.07 -5.92 -4.61
CA HIS A 137 0.61 -6.40 -3.34
C HIS A 137 0.79 -5.25 -2.34
N TRP A 138 1.29 -4.10 -2.80
CA TRP A 138 1.42 -2.90 -2.00
C TRP A 138 0.07 -2.42 -1.45
N VAL A 139 -0.93 -2.21 -2.32
CA VAL A 139 -2.28 -1.76 -1.92
C VAL A 139 -2.91 -2.76 -0.96
N PHE A 140 -2.87 -4.06 -1.27
CA PHE A 140 -3.44 -5.11 -0.43
C PHE A 140 -2.79 -5.13 0.95
N SER A 141 -1.45 -5.15 1.02
CA SER A 141 -0.72 -5.18 2.28
C SER A 141 -0.98 -3.93 3.11
N TYR A 142 -1.00 -2.75 2.46
CA TYR A 142 -1.29 -1.49 3.15
C TYR A 142 -2.68 -1.50 3.80
N LEU A 143 -3.71 -1.90 3.05
CA LEU A 143 -5.09 -1.96 3.54
C LEU A 143 -5.26 -3.04 4.62
N ALA A 144 -4.72 -4.23 4.41
CA ALA A 144 -4.77 -5.31 5.39
C ALA A 144 -4.08 -4.89 6.70
N GLY A 145 -2.94 -4.20 6.62
CA GLY A 145 -2.23 -3.65 7.78
C GLY A 145 -3.06 -2.63 8.56
N ILE A 146 -3.72 -1.70 7.86
CA ILE A 146 -4.64 -0.72 8.48
C ILE A 146 -5.81 -1.43 9.16
N TRP A 147 -6.43 -2.40 8.50
CA TRP A 147 -7.54 -3.15 9.08
C TRP A 147 -7.11 -3.93 10.33
N CYS A 148 -5.96 -4.59 10.31
CA CYS A 148 -5.42 -5.25 11.49
C CYS A 148 -5.18 -4.27 12.65
N MET A 149 -4.62 -3.08 12.37
CA MET A 149 -4.43 -2.02 13.38
C MET A 149 -5.73 -1.54 14.01
N ILE A 150 -6.78 -1.38 13.22
CA ILE A 150 -8.08 -0.92 13.72
C ILE A 150 -8.74 -2.04 14.55
N LEU A 151 -8.75 -3.26 14.02
CA LEU A 151 -9.37 -4.40 14.68
C LEU A 151 -8.71 -4.74 16.01
N GLN A 152 -7.38 -4.65 16.11
CA GLN A 152 -6.70 -4.95 17.39
C GLN A 152 -7.03 -3.90 18.46
N VAL A 153 -7.12 -2.61 18.09
CA VAL A 153 -7.48 -1.54 19.02
C VAL A 153 -8.94 -1.68 19.46
N LEU A 154 -9.85 -1.94 18.52
CA LEU A 154 -11.25 -2.18 18.85
C LEU A 154 -11.40 -3.42 19.73
N THR A 155 -10.73 -4.52 19.41
CA THR A 155 -10.77 -5.74 20.23
C THR A 155 -10.29 -5.46 21.65
N TYR A 156 -9.21 -4.70 21.81
CA TYR A 156 -8.72 -4.31 23.14
C TYR A 156 -9.75 -3.49 23.93
N ILE A 157 -10.34 -2.47 23.31
CA ILE A 157 -11.37 -1.61 23.93
C ILE A 157 -12.57 -2.44 24.35
N TRP A 158 -13.01 -3.36 23.49
CA TRP A 158 -14.14 -4.25 23.79
C TRP A 158 -13.84 -5.24 24.92
N LEU A 159 -12.57 -5.58 25.17
CA LEU A 159 -12.16 -6.45 26.25
C LEU A 159 -12.00 -5.74 27.60
N GLN A 160 -11.48 -4.50 27.61
CA GLN A 160 -11.11 -3.83 28.87
C GLN A 160 -12.04 -2.71 29.28
N GLU A 161 -12.62 -1.98 28.33
CA GLU A 161 -13.24 -0.70 28.63
C GLU A 161 -14.71 -0.82 29.00
N SER A 162 -15.25 0.23 29.62
CA SER A 162 -16.67 0.34 29.95
C SER A 162 -17.55 0.50 28.70
N ALA A 163 -18.84 0.16 28.80
CA ALA A 163 -19.79 0.23 27.68
C ALA A 163 -19.84 1.61 26.97
N PRO A 164 -19.82 2.76 27.67
CA PRO A 164 -19.78 4.07 27.02
C PRO A 164 -18.56 4.24 26.11
N ILE A 165 -17.37 3.86 26.59
CA ILE A 165 -16.12 3.98 25.82
C ILE A 165 -16.16 3.08 24.59
N ARG A 166 -16.68 1.85 24.71
CA ARG A 166 -16.82 0.92 23.58
C ARG A 166 -17.66 1.53 22.45
N ILE A 167 -18.81 2.09 22.77
CA ILE A 167 -19.73 2.68 21.78
C ILE A 167 -19.10 3.91 21.12
N THR A 168 -18.55 4.82 21.92
CA THR A 168 -17.93 6.05 21.40
C THR A 168 -16.74 5.74 20.50
N MET A 169 -15.84 4.85 20.92
CA MET A 169 -14.65 4.52 20.13
C MET A 169 -14.97 3.72 18.87
N THR A 170 -15.97 2.83 18.92
CA THR A 170 -16.41 2.10 17.72
C THR A 170 -17.03 3.06 16.69
N SER A 171 -17.82 4.04 17.15
CA SER A 171 -18.40 5.07 16.28
C SER A 171 -17.32 5.97 15.67
N LEU A 172 -16.34 6.39 16.47
CA LEU A 172 -15.21 7.18 16.00
C LEU A 172 -14.37 6.42 14.97
N ALA A 173 -14.05 5.14 15.24
CA ALA A 173 -13.34 4.28 14.31
C ALA A 173 -14.11 4.13 12.98
N GLY A 174 -15.43 3.90 13.04
CA GLY A 174 -16.28 3.85 11.85
C GLY A 174 -16.22 5.14 11.03
N PHE A 175 -16.30 6.29 11.69
CA PHE A 175 -16.18 7.60 11.05
C PHE A 175 -14.80 7.80 10.40
N SER A 176 -13.71 7.42 11.09
CA SER A 176 -12.35 7.54 10.57
C SER A 176 -12.07 6.67 9.34
N ILE A 177 -12.82 5.58 9.13
CA ILE A 177 -12.63 4.65 8.00
C ILE A 177 -13.44 5.08 6.76
N LEU A 178 -14.38 6.02 6.89
CA LEU A 178 -15.22 6.47 5.78
C LEU A 178 -14.41 6.93 4.54
N PRO A 179 -13.33 7.73 4.67
CA PRO A 179 -12.53 8.12 3.50
C PRO A 179 -11.90 6.92 2.80
N LEU A 180 -11.50 5.90 3.57
CA LEU A 180 -10.87 4.69 3.06
C LEU A 180 -11.88 3.82 2.30
N VAL A 181 -13.13 3.72 2.77
CA VAL A 181 -14.21 3.05 2.04
C VAL A 181 -14.57 3.80 0.76
N ALA A 182 -14.67 5.13 0.83
CA ALA A 182 -14.93 5.96 -0.35
C ALA A 182 -13.84 5.81 -1.42
N PHE A 183 -12.58 5.70 -1.00
CA PHE A 183 -11.45 5.44 -1.89
C PHE A 183 -11.47 4.04 -2.51
N LEU A 184 -11.91 3.02 -1.77
CA LEU A 184 -12.01 1.64 -2.27
C LEU A 184 -13.19 1.39 -3.22
N ALA A 185 -14.28 2.13 -3.07
CA ALA A 185 -15.48 1.98 -3.91
C ALA A 185 -15.21 1.99 -5.43
N PRO A 186 -14.41 2.93 -6.00
CA PRO A 186 -14.05 2.91 -7.41
C PRO A 186 -13.11 1.75 -7.79
N LEU A 187 -12.23 1.30 -6.88
CA LEU A 187 -11.34 0.15 -7.13
C LEU A 187 -12.13 -1.16 -7.26
N PHE A 188 -13.14 -1.37 -6.41
CA PHE A 188 -14.03 -2.53 -6.52
C PHE A 188 -14.87 -2.52 -7.81
N LYS A 189 -15.34 -1.34 -8.25
CA LYS A 189 -16.04 -1.20 -9.54
C LYS A 189 -15.15 -1.51 -10.76
N MET A 190 -13.86 -1.27 -10.66
CA MET A 190 -12.91 -1.58 -11.74
C MET A 190 -12.64 -3.08 -11.84
N CYS A 191 -12.60 -3.79 -10.70
CA CYS A 191 -12.43 -5.24 -10.66
C CYS A 191 -13.66 -6.02 -11.19
N SER A 192 -14.88 -5.46 -11.10
CA SER A 192 -16.10 -6.08 -11.65
C SER A 192 -16.24 -5.96 -13.17
N THR A 193 -15.47 -5.08 -13.82
CA THR A 193 -15.53 -4.83 -15.27
C THR A 193 -14.50 -5.66 -16.05
N ILE A 194 -13.64 -6.42 -15.37
CA ILE A 194 -12.67 -7.36 -15.97
C ILE A 194 -13.24 -8.80 -15.97
N ARG A 195 -14.53 -8.95 -16.24
CA ARG A 195 -15.15 -10.26 -16.45
C ARG A 195 -15.94 -10.27 -17.75
#